data_AF-A0A434GWN0-F1
#
_entry.id   AF-A0A434GWN0-F1
#
_cell.length_a   1.000
_cell.length_b   1.000
_cell.length_c   1.000
_cell.angle_alpha   90.00
_cell.angle_beta   90.00
_cell.angle_gamma   90.00
#
_symmetry.space_group_name_H-M   'P 1'
#
loop_
_entity.id
_entity.type
_entity.pdbx_description
1 polymer ?
#
loop_
_entity_poly.entity_id
_entity_poly.type
_entity_poly.pdbx_seq_one_letter_code
_entity_poly.pdbx_strand_id
1 'polypeptide(L)' 'MRSNSMTSGKPRLAYIGVGLMGGPMAARLAGLGYKLRVFDADAGRQAAAMASGAVGAASPKDCVEGADLVLLN' A
#
# COMPACT_ATOMS: atom_id res chain seq x y z
N MET A 1 2.22 -14.44 29.90
CA MET A 1 0.98 -14.15 29.13
C MET A 1 0.95 -12.65 28.83
N ARG A 2 1.34 -12.22 27.62
CA ARG A 2 1.28 -10.79 27.25
C ARG A 2 -0.12 -10.48 26.75
N SER A 3 -0.93 -9.87 27.60
CA SER A 3 -2.19 -9.24 27.22
C SER A 3 -1.83 -7.97 26.42
N ASN A 4 -1.98 -8.00 25.10
CA ASN A 4 -1.86 -6.79 24.30
C ASN A 4 -3.26 -6.24 24.07
N SER A 5 -3.59 -5.20 24.83
CA SER A 5 -4.80 -4.40 24.65
C SER A 5 -4.95 -3.99 23.18
N MET A 6 -5.99 -4.49 22.52
CA MET A 6 -6.26 -4.28 21.09
C MET A 6 -7.05 -2.98 20.89
N THR A 7 -6.36 -1.85 20.84
CA THR A 7 -6.85 -0.68 20.07
C THR A 7 -5.63 0.08 19.54
N SER A 8 -5.42 0.17 18.22
CA SER A 8 -4.54 1.18 17.60
C SER A 8 -4.43 1.02 16.07
N GLY A 9 -5.25 1.76 15.31
CA GLY A 9 -5.04 2.05 13.87
C GLY A 9 -5.05 0.88 12.87
N LYS A 10 -5.37 1.16 11.61
CA LYS A 10 -5.14 0.19 10.52
C LYS A 10 -3.63 0.08 10.25
N PRO A 11 -3.08 -1.12 9.94
CA PRO A 11 -1.68 -1.28 9.60
C PRO A 11 -1.30 -0.44 8.38
N ARG A 12 -0.04 -0.01 8.34
CA ARG A 12 0.58 0.65 7.19
C ARG A 12 0.98 -0.40 6.17
N LEU A 13 0.51 -0.23 4.95
CA LEU A 13 0.69 -1.19 3.88
C LEU A 13 1.64 -0.62 2.82
N ALA A 14 2.55 -1.45 2.33
CA ALA A 14 3.29 -1.23 1.11
C ALA A 14 2.80 -2.22 0.04
N TYR A 15 2.55 -1.75 -1.17
CA TYR A 15 2.17 -2.60 -2.30
C TYR A 15 3.10 -2.34 -3.47
N ILE A 16 3.82 -3.36 -3.93
CA ILE A 16 4.68 -3.27 -5.11
C ILE A 16 4.05 -4.11 -6.23
N GLY A 17 3.85 -3.49 -7.39
CA GLY A 17 3.17 -4.10 -8.54
C GLY A 17 1.68 -3.82 -8.55
N VAL A 18 1.27 -2.63 -9.00
CA VAL A 18 -0.14 -2.17 -9.04
C VAL A 18 -0.72 -2.19 -10.45
N GLY A 19 -0.40 -3.24 -11.20
CA GLY A 19 -0.96 -3.51 -12.53
C GLY A 19 -2.37 -4.09 -12.52
N LEU A 20 -2.67 -5.01 -13.44
CA LEU A 20 -4.04 -5.53 -13.64
C LEU A 20 -4.65 -6.17 -12.37
N MET A 21 -3.84 -6.92 -11.61
CA MET A 21 -4.28 -7.56 -10.36
C MET A 21 -4.09 -6.64 -9.15
N GLY A 22 -2.92 -6.03 -9.02
CA GLY A 22 -2.60 -5.22 -7.85
C GLY A 22 -3.34 -3.88 -7.78
N GLY A 23 -3.69 -3.28 -8.93
CA GLY A 23 -4.38 -2.00 -9.00
C GLY A 23 -5.75 -2.00 -8.30
N PRO A 24 -6.69 -2.90 -8.66
CA PRO A 24 -7.98 -3.01 -7.96
C PRO A 24 -7.85 -3.33 -6.47
N MET A 25 -6.84 -4.11 -6.09
CA MET A 25 -6.56 -4.42 -4.67
C MET A 25 -6.06 -3.19 -3.91
N ALA A 26 -5.12 -2.44 -4.49
CA ALA A 26 -4.61 -1.19 -3.93
C ALA A 26 -5.73 -0.16 -3.76
N ALA A 27 -6.59 0.01 -4.78
CA ALA A 27 -7.74 0.90 -4.72
C ALA A 27 -8.73 0.50 -3.60
N ARG A 28 -9.00 -0.80 -3.45
CA ARG A 28 -9.88 -1.30 -2.38
C ARG A 28 -9.30 -1.04 -1.00
N LEU A 29 -8.01 -1.27 -0.79
CA LEU A 29 -7.33 -1.04 0.48
C LEU A 29 -7.30 0.46 0.83
N ALA A 30 -6.98 1.32 -0.13
CA ALA A 30 -7.02 2.76 0.03
C ALA A 30 -8.45 3.26 0.38
N GLY A 31 -9.47 2.79 -0.35
CA GLY A 31 -10.88 3.13 -0.09
C GLY A 31 -11.41 2.62 1.25
N LEU A 32 -10.80 1.58 1.82
CA LEU A 32 -11.09 1.14 3.19
C LEU A 32 -10.37 2.01 4.24
N GLY A 33 -9.53 2.98 3.87
CA GLY A 33 -8.81 3.84 4.79
C GLY A 33 -7.53 3.24 5.37
N TYR A 34 -6.94 2.23 4.72
CA TYR A 34 -5.58 1.80 5.06
C TYR A 34 -4.58 2.86 4.60
N LYS A 35 -3.51 3.06 5.38
CA LYS A 35 -2.37 3.89 4.96
C LYS A 35 -1.55 3.08 3.97
N LEU A 36 -1.76 3.31 2.68
CA LEU A 36 -1.18 2.51 1.61
C LEU A 36 -0.14 3.30 0.81
N ARG A 37 1.10 2.83 0.79
CA ARG A 37 2.13 3.25 -0.17
C ARG A 37 2.19 2.25 -1.33
N VAL A 38 2.39 2.75 -2.54
CA VAL A 38 2.45 1.95 -3.76
C VAL A 38 3.70 2.25 -4.57
N PHE A 39 4.24 1.22 -5.22
CA PHE A 39 5.27 1.38 -6.24
C PHE A 39 4.99 0.47 -7.44
N ASP A 40 5.22 1.00 -8.63
CA ASP A 40 5.29 0.21 -9.86
C ASP A 40 6.41 0.76 -10.74
N ALA A 41 7.05 -0.10 -11.54
CA ALA A 41 8.04 0.35 -12.52
C ALA A 41 7.38 1.18 -13.63
N ASP A 42 6.10 0.93 -13.90
CA ASP A 42 5.27 1.72 -14.81
C ASP A 42 4.62 2.90 -14.06
N ALA A 43 5.07 4.11 -14.37
CA ALA A 43 4.58 5.34 -13.75
C ALA A 43 3.07 5.58 -13.97
N GLY A 44 2.50 5.09 -15.08
CA GLY A 44 1.08 5.21 -15.38
C GLY A 44 0.23 4.33 -14.44
N ARG A 45 0.68 3.11 -14.17
CA ARG A 45 0.03 2.21 -13.19
C ARG A 45 0.11 2.76 -11.78
N GLN A 46 1.27 3.29 -11.40
CA GLN A 46 1.45 3.95 -10.12
C GLN A 46 0.53 5.18 -9.98
N ALA A 47 0.40 6.01 -11.02
CA ALA A 47 -0.50 7.16 -11.04
C ALA A 47 -1.97 6.77 -10.88
N ALA A 48 -2.42 5.70 -11.54
CA ALA A 48 -3.78 5.19 -11.39
C ALA A 48 -4.08 4.73 -9.95
N ALA A 49 -3.12 4.07 -9.29
CA ALA A 49 -3.26 3.68 -7.88
C ALA A 49 -3.31 4.92 -6.95
N MET A 50 -2.50 5.95 -7.21
CA MET A 50 -2.53 7.21 -6.46
C MET A 50 -3.89 7.91 -6.56
N ALA A 51 -4.50 7.91 -7.76
CA ALA A 51 -5.83 8.47 -7.95
C ALA A 51 -6.92 7.79 -7.09
N SER A 52 -6.67 6.58 -6.60
CA SER A 52 -7.56 5.83 -5.71
C SER A 52 -7.31 6.09 -4.22
N GLY A 53 -6.41 7.01 -3.88
CA GLY A 53 -6.08 7.39 -2.51
C GLY A 53 -4.83 6.71 -1.93
N ALA A 54 -4.04 6.03 -2.75
CA ALA A 54 -2.72 5.53 -2.36
C ALA A 54 -1.65 6.63 -2.44
N VAL A 55 -0.52 6.44 -1.75
CA VAL A 55 0.65 7.31 -1.81
C VAL A 55 1.73 6.66 -2.69
N GLY A 56 2.14 7.33 -3.77
CA GLY A 56 3.22 6.82 -4.61
C GLY A 56 4.58 6.91 -3.92
N ALA A 57 5.39 5.86 -4.06
CA ALA A 57 6.78 5.81 -3.62
C ALA A 57 7.74 6.04 -4.79
N ALA A 58 8.95 6.51 -4.50
CA ALA A 58 9.97 6.77 -5.53
C ALA A 58 10.77 5.50 -5.93
N SER A 59 10.74 4.47 -5.09
CA SER A 59 11.43 3.20 -5.31
C SER A 59 10.78 2.08 -4.47
N PRO A 60 11.07 0.80 -4.73
CA PRO A 60 10.64 -0.30 -3.86
C PRO A 60 11.10 -0.11 -2.40
N LYS A 61 12.34 0.36 -2.21
CA LYS A 61 12.90 0.64 -0.88
C LYS A 61 12.10 1.72 -0.15
N ASP A 62 11.80 2.82 -0.82
CA ASP A 62 10.97 3.90 -0.27
C ASP A 62 9.51 3.47 -0.02
N CYS A 63 9.01 2.50 -0.79
CA CYS A 63 7.65 1.96 -0.63
C CYS A 63 7.50 1.20 0.69
N VAL A 64 8.48 0.36 1.03
CA VAL A 64 8.43 -0.51 2.22
C VAL A 64 8.85 0.19 3.51
N GLU A 65 9.40 1.41 3.43
CA GLU A 65 9.91 2.15 4.59
C GLU A 65 8.79 2.43 5.61
N GLY A 66 8.91 1.83 6.79
CA GLY A 66 7.93 1.94 7.88
C GLY A 66 6.57 1.29 7.59
N ALA A 67 6.49 0.37 6.63
CA ALA A 67 5.31 -0.47 6.42
C ALA A 67 5.29 -1.62 7.45
N ASP A 68 4.10 -1.94 7.94
CA ASP A 68 3.88 -3.10 8.81
C ASP A 68 3.75 -4.39 7.97
N LEU A 69 3.21 -4.25 6.76
CA LEU A 69 2.97 -5.34 5.81
C LEU A 69 3.35 -4.94 4.39
N VAL A 70 3.96 -5.87 3.66
CA VAL A 70 4.35 -5.70 2.26
C VAL A 70 3.58 -6.71 1.40
N LEU A 71 2.88 -6.22 0.39
CA LEU A 71 2.20 -7.00 -0.64
C LEU A 71 2.98 -6.88 -1.96
N LEU A 72 3.18 -8.02 -2.62
CA LEU A 72 3.92 -8.12 -3.88
C LEU A 72 3.06 -8.85 -4.91
N ASN A 73 3.11 -8.41 -6.16
CA ASN A 73 2.49 -9.08 -7.31
C ASN A 73 3.38 -8.99 -8.55
#